data_AF-A0A7L9BY89-F1
#
_entry.id   AF-A0A7L9BY89-F1
#
_cell.length_a   1.000
_cell.length_b   1.000
_cell.length_c   1.000
_cell.angle_alpha   90.00
_cell.angle_beta   90.00
_cell.angle_gamma   90.00
#
_symmetry.space_group_name_H-M   'P 1'
#
loop_
_entity.id
_entity.type
_entity.pdbx_description
1 polymer ?
#
loop_
_entity_poly.entity_id
_entity_poly.type
_entity_poly.pdbx_seq_one_letter_code
_entity_poly.pdbx_strand_id
1 'polypeptide(L)'
;MGMLVCGGVSLGTALAARARRARYRAALQAWRAATPDRRSTAMASVPFGPDRAVAWFLLGVDWLRAGRMVDAARAFGMAHHADWALESAALLTYTCLKSRDEFGETFLRHLSNTWSEMRQPALGARAAEQLVLEGLADEGDEPAQLSTLGRVAWRVGPPGTREALKRIAAGTVELEDWAKALRAG
;
A
#
# COMPACT_ATOMS: atom_id res chain seq x y z
N MET A 1 38.09 11.66 -19.55
CA MET A 1 38.54 10.41 -18.92
C MET A 1 37.46 10.01 -17.91
N GLY A 2 36.47 9.22 -18.32
CA GLY A 2 35.27 8.93 -17.54
C GLY A 2 35.37 7.57 -16.84
N MET A 3 35.33 7.55 -15.51
CA MET A 3 35.17 6.33 -14.73
C MET A 3 33.70 5.93 -14.72
N LEU A 4 33.38 4.86 -15.45
CA LEU A 4 32.15 4.09 -15.28
C LEU A 4 32.26 3.30 -13.96
N VAL A 5 31.62 3.80 -12.90
CA VAL A 5 31.44 3.06 -11.66
C VAL A 5 30.28 2.08 -11.86
N CYS A 6 30.59 0.87 -12.32
CA CYS A 6 29.64 -0.24 -12.29
C CYS A 6 29.47 -0.70 -10.82
N GLY A 7 28.42 -0.19 -10.16
CA GLY A 7 28.03 -0.62 -8.82
C GLY A 7 27.53 -2.06 -8.84
N GLY A 8 28.42 -3.02 -8.57
CA GLY A 8 28.06 -4.43 -8.43
C GLY A 8 27.20 -4.65 -7.19
N VAL A 9 25.96 -5.11 -7.38
CA VAL A 9 25.13 -5.59 -6.26
C VAL A 9 25.74 -6.90 -5.75
N SER A 10 26.12 -6.94 -4.47
CA SER A 10 26.62 -8.17 -3.84
C SER A 10 25.61 -9.32 -3.98
N LEU A 11 26.13 -10.53 -4.25
CA LEU A 11 25.34 -11.78 -4.32
C LEU A 11 24.45 -11.97 -3.09
N GLY A 12 24.93 -11.59 -1.90
CA GLY A 12 24.16 -11.66 -0.65
C GLY A 12 22.90 -10.80 -0.68
N THR A 13 23.00 -9.58 -1.23
CA THR A 13 21.85 -8.66 -1.38
C THR A 13 20.82 -9.22 -2.36
N ALA A 14 21.28 -9.80 -3.47
CA ALA A 14 20.40 -10.41 -4.47
C ALA A 14 19.64 -11.63 -3.90
N LEU A 15 20.32 -12.49 -3.14
CA LEU A 15 19.72 -13.65 -2.48
C LEU A 15 18.70 -13.22 -1.41
N ALA A 16 19.04 -12.24 -0.57
CA ALA A 16 18.13 -11.71 0.44
C ALA A 16 16.86 -11.09 -0.19
N ALA A 17 17.01 -10.35 -1.29
CA ALA A 17 15.89 -9.80 -2.04
C ALA A 17 15.00 -10.90 -2.64
N ARG A 18 15.59 -11.98 -3.18
CA ARG A 18 14.83 -13.13 -3.69
C ARG A 18 14.07 -13.85 -2.57
N ALA A 19 14.72 -14.10 -1.44
CA ALA A 19 14.09 -14.71 -0.27
C ALA A 19 12.94 -13.85 0.27
N ARG A 20 13.11 -12.52 0.34
CA ARG A 20 12.03 -11.58 0.70
C ARG A 20 10.83 -11.71 -0.25
N ARG A 21 11.06 -11.72 -1.57
CA ARG A 21 9.97 -11.87 -2.55
C ARG A 21 9.24 -13.21 -2.43
N ALA A 22 9.97 -14.31 -2.22
CA ALA A 22 9.35 -15.63 -2.05
C ALA A 22 8.40 -15.64 -0.84
N ARG A 23 8.85 -15.09 0.28
CA ARG A 23 8.07 -14.90 1.51
C ARG A 23 6.81 -14.07 1.29
N TYR A 24 6.95 -12.94 0.59
CA TYR A 24 5.81 -12.08 0.29
C TYR A 24 4.76 -12.79 -0.58
N ARG A 25 5.20 -13.59 -1.56
CA ARG A 25 4.28 -14.40 -2.37
C ARG A 25 3.53 -15.43 -1.54
N ALA A 26 4.20 -16.11 -0.61
CA ALA A 26 3.56 -17.11 0.24
C ALA A 26 2.44 -16.48 1.09
N ALA A 27 2.70 -15.35 1.73
CA ALA A 27 1.68 -14.63 2.51
C ALA A 27 0.51 -14.14 1.64
N LEU A 28 0.79 -13.59 0.46
CA LEU A 28 -0.24 -13.17 -0.50
C LEU A 28 -1.09 -14.36 -0.98
N GLN A 29 -0.48 -15.51 -1.24
CA GLN A 29 -1.19 -16.73 -1.63
C GLN A 29 -2.12 -17.20 -0.50
N ALA A 30 -1.62 -17.24 0.73
CA ALA A 30 -2.43 -17.61 1.90
C ALA A 30 -3.60 -16.64 2.10
N TRP A 31 -3.36 -15.33 1.95
CA TRP A 31 -4.41 -14.31 2.05
C TRP A 31 -5.45 -14.41 0.93
N ARG A 32 -5.04 -14.67 -0.31
CA ARG A 32 -5.94 -14.86 -1.46
C ARG A 32 -6.75 -16.15 -1.36
N ALA A 33 -6.17 -17.21 -0.78
CA ALA A 33 -6.85 -18.48 -0.57
C ALA A 33 -7.91 -18.40 0.55
N ALA A 34 -7.78 -17.45 1.48
CA ALA A 34 -8.78 -17.20 2.50
C ALA A 34 -9.99 -16.43 1.95
N THR A 35 -11.19 -16.81 2.40
CA THR A 35 -12.41 -16.03 2.13
C THR A 35 -12.30 -14.63 2.74
N PRO A 36 -12.96 -13.60 2.17
CA PRO A 36 -12.84 -12.23 2.66
C PRO A 36 -13.03 -12.07 4.18
N ASP A 37 -13.99 -12.76 4.78
CA ASP A 37 -14.29 -12.75 6.22
C ASP A 37 -13.22 -13.47 7.08
N ARG A 38 -12.36 -14.28 6.48
CA ARG A 38 -11.30 -15.06 7.16
C ARG A 38 -9.89 -14.52 6.94
N ARG A 39 -9.72 -13.51 6.10
CA ARG A 39 -8.40 -12.96 5.73
C ARG A 39 -7.60 -12.44 6.94
N SER A 40 -8.22 -11.65 7.81
CA SER A 40 -7.57 -11.21 9.05
C SER A 40 -7.19 -12.37 9.97
N THR A 41 -8.04 -13.38 10.11
CA THR A 41 -7.73 -14.59 10.90
C THR A 41 -6.55 -15.37 10.31
N ALA A 42 -6.52 -15.53 8.98
CA ALA A 42 -5.43 -16.20 8.28
C ALA A 42 -4.08 -15.49 8.47
N MET A 43 -4.09 -14.15 8.59
CA MET A 43 -2.87 -13.35 8.81
C MET A 43 -2.48 -13.21 10.28
N ALA A 44 -3.42 -13.37 11.22
CA ALA A 44 -3.19 -13.19 12.66
C ALA A 44 -2.19 -14.19 13.25
N SER A 45 -1.99 -15.36 12.63
CA SER A 45 -1.03 -16.38 13.04
C SER A 45 0.39 -16.17 12.49
N VAL A 46 0.57 -15.25 11.54
CA VAL A 46 1.83 -15.03 10.80
C VAL A 46 2.81 -14.00 11.41
N PRO A 47 2.49 -13.15 12.42
CA PRO A 47 3.34 -12.00 12.76
C PRO A 47 4.66 -12.33 13.48
N PHE A 48 4.94 -13.60 13.78
CA PHE A 48 6.19 -14.05 14.43
C PHE A 48 7.20 -14.66 13.46
N GLY A 49 6.83 -14.84 12.19
CA GLY A 49 7.68 -15.43 11.16
C GLY A 49 8.51 -14.40 10.38
N PRO A 50 9.37 -14.86 9.48
CA PRO A 50 10.09 -13.97 8.56
C PRO A 50 9.11 -13.20 7.65
N ASP A 51 7.86 -13.64 7.50
CA ASP A 51 6.85 -13.03 6.62
C ASP A 51 6.05 -11.91 7.31
N ARG A 52 6.40 -11.57 8.55
CA ARG A 52 5.60 -10.67 9.40
C ARG A 52 5.27 -9.32 8.77
N ALA A 53 6.18 -8.75 7.97
CA ALA A 53 5.96 -7.41 7.38
C ALA A 53 4.76 -7.39 6.43
N VAL A 54 4.69 -8.34 5.50
CA VAL A 54 3.56 -8.43 4.55
C VAL A 54 2.29 -8.89 5.25
N ALA A 55 2.37 -9.78 6.23
CA ALA A 55 1.19 -10.20 6.99
C ALA A 55 0.56 -9.03 7.76
N TRP A 56 1.39 -8.22 8.41
CA TRP A 56 0.93 -6.96 9.04
C TRP A 56 0.34 -5.99 8.01
N PHE A 57 0.95 -5.87 6.83
CA PHE A 57 0.40 -5.01 5.77
C PHE A 57 -0.99 -5.47 5.33
N LEU A 58 -1.16 -6.77 5.03
CA LEU A 58 -2.41 -7.35 4.58
C LEU A 58 -3.50 -7.31 5.66
N LEU A 59 -3.12 -7.49 6.93
CA LEU A 59 -4.03 -7.30 8.07
C LEU A 59 -4.49 -5.84 8.18
N GLY A 60 -3.57 -4.89 7.97
CA GLY A 60 -3.89 -3.46 7.91
C GLY A 60 -4.87 -3.13 6.80
N VAL A 61 -4.72 -3.72 5.61
CA VAL A 61 -5.67 -3.56 4.49
C VAL A 61 -7.05 -4.11 4.85
N ASP A 62 -7.12 -5.30 5.47
CA ASP A 62 -8.39 -5.92 5.88
C ASP A 62 -9.13 -5.05 6.91
N TRP A 63 -8.41 -4.58 7.93
CA TRP A 63 -8.97 -3.68 8.95
C TRP A 63 -9.35 -2.31 8.38
N LEU A 64 -8.56 -1.76 7.46
CA LEU A 64 -8.88 -0.50 6.79
C LEU A 64 -10.18 -0.61 5.99
N ARG A 65 -10.35 -1.70 5.22
CA ARG A 65 -11.58 -1.98 4.46
C ARG A 65 -12.78 -2.24 5.37
N ALA A 66 -12.56 -2.76 6.58
CA ALA A 66 -13.58 -2.90 7.62
C ALA A 66 -13.84 -1.61 8.42
N GLY A 67 -13.21 -0.48 8.07
CA GLY A 67 -13.38 0.81 8.77
C GLY A 67 -12.66 0.90 10.12
N ARG A 68 -11.81 -0.07 10.47
CA ARG A 68 -11.06 -0.12 11.74
C ARG A 68 -9.74 0.63 11.62
N MET A 69 -9.80 1.96 11.51
CA MET A 69 -8.65 2.82 11.21
C MET A 69 -7.50 2.74 12.23
N VAL A 70 -7.81 2.71 13.53
CA VAL A 70 -6.77 2.65 14.58
C VAL A 70 -6.01 1.33 14.50
N ASP A 71 -6.73 0.22 14.32
CA ASP A 71 -6.12 -1.10 14.17
C ASP A 71 -5.31 -1.17 12.87
N ALA A 72 -5.83 -0.64 11.77
CA ALA A 72 -5.14 -0.55 10.50
C ALA A 72 -3.84 0.26 10.62
N ALA A 73 -3.88 1.43 11.26
CA ALA A 73 -2.71 2.27 11.51
C ALA A 73 -1.61 1.49 12.25
N ARG A 74 -1.99 0.76 13.31
CA ARG A 74 -1.08 -0.09 14.09
C ARG A 74 -0.48 -1.19 13.22
N ALA A 75 -1.29 -1.90 12.44
CA ALA A 75 -0.81 -2.96 11.56
C ALA A 75 0.18 -2.44 10.52
N PHE A 76 -0.14 -1.34 9.83
CA PHE A 76 0.79 -0.72 8.90
C PHE A 76 2.08 -0.24 9.56
N GLY A 77 2.01 0.26 10.80
CA GLY A 77 3.19 0.68 11.56
C GLY A 77 4.10 -0.50 11.86
N MET A 78 3.52 -1.64 12.25
CA MET A 78 4.25 -2.90 12.45
C MET A 78 4.84 -3.44 11.14
N ALA A 79 4.13 -3.30 10.01
CA ALA A 79 4.62 -3.69 8.70
C ALA A 79 5.86 -2.89 8.30
N HIS A 80 5.81 -1.56 8.41
CA HIS A 80 6.93 -0.68 8.12
C HIS A 80 8.11 -0.91 9.06
N HIS A 81 7.85 -1.10 10.37
CA HIS A 81 8.91 -1.40 11.33
C HIS A 81 9.60 -2.75 11.03
N ALA A 82 8.84 -3.75 10.56
CA ALA A 82 9.39 -5.03 10.17
C ALA A 82 10.14 -5.00 8.83
N ASP A 83 9.71 -4.17 7.89
CA ASP A 83 10.40 -3.93 6.62
C ASP A 83 10.19 -2.48 6.16
N TRP A 84 11.18 -1.63 6.45
CA TRP A 84 11.15 -0.20 6.10
C TRP A 84 11.08 0.05 4.59
N ALA A 85 11.30 -0.98 3.76
CA ALA A 85 11.12 -0.92 2.32
C ALA A 85 9.65 -0.83 1.87
N LEU A 86 8.70 -1.04 2.78
CA LEU A 86 7.28 -0.79 2.57
C LEU A 86 6.98 0.69 2.93
N GLU A 87 7.26 1.61 2.01
CA GLU A 87 7.03 3.04 2.21
C GLU A 87 5.53 3.38 2.23
N SER A 88 4.73 2.66 1.45
CA SER A 88 3.27 2.70 1.49
C SER A 88 2.72 2.32 2.86
N ALA A 89 3.38 1.44 3.62
CA ALA A 89 2.96 1.12 4.98
C ALA A 89 3.10 2.34 5.91
N ALA A 90 4.24 3.05 5.87
CA ALA A 90 4.41 4.27 6.65
C ALA A 90 3.38 5.34 6.27
N LEU A 91 3.19 5.56 4.96
CA LEU A 91 2.18 6.49 4.45
C LEU A 91 0.78 6.16 4.97
N LEU A 92 0.38 4.89 4.90
CA LEU A 92 -0.93 4.44 5.34
C LEU A 92 -1.10 4.53 6.86
N THR A 93 -0.04 4.29 7.65
CA THR A 93 -0.06 4.51 9.11
C THR A 93 -0.46 5.95 9.43
N TYR A 94 0.27 6.93 8.89
CA TYR A 94 0.00 8.33 9.20
C TYR A 94 -1.34 8.80 8.62
N THR A 95 -1.72 8.30 7.45
CA THR A 95 -3.04 8.59 6.85
C THR A 95 -4.16 8.11 7.77
N CYS A 96 -4.13 6.85 8.22
CA CYS A 96 -5.16 6.30 9.10
C CYS A 96 -5.25 7.06 10.44
N LEU A 97 -4.12 7.48 11.01
CA LEU A 97 -4.09 8.29 12.23
C LEU A 97 -4.75 9.66 12.06
N LYS A 98 -4.64 10.26 10.88
CA LYS A 98 -5.29 11.54 10.56
C LYS A 98 -6.77 11.39 10.25
N SER A 99 -7.16 10.34 9.52
CA SER A 99 -8.54 10.15 9.07
C SER A 99 -9.51 9.69 10.15
N ARG A 100 -9.06 8.96 11.19
CA ARG A 100 -9.89 8.46 12.30
C ARG A 100 -11.11 7.61 11.89
N ASP A 101 -12.21 8.23 11.50
CA ASP A 101 -13.47 7.60 11.06
C ASP A 101 -13.97 8.15 9.70
N GLU A 102 -13.18 8.98 9.05
CA GLU A 102 -13.48 9.60 7.76
C GLU A 102 -13.05 8.69 6.59
N PHE A 103 -13.93 8.57 5.59
CA PHE A 103 -13.75 7.69 4.43
C PHE A 103 -13.88 8.45 3.10
N GLY A 104 -13.79 7.74 1.97
CA GLY A 104 -13.99 8.31 0.64
C GLY A 104 -13.04 9.46 0.32
N GLU A 105 -13.59 10.61 -0.11
CA GLU A 105 -12.81 11.79 -0.47
C GLU A 105 -11.99 12.37 0.68
N THR A 106 -12.52 12.37 1.90
CA THR A 106 -11.81 12.91 3.05
C THR A 106 -10.57 12.07 3.37
N PHE A 107 -10.69 10.74 3.30
CA PHE A 107 -9.53 9.85 3.39
C PHE A 107 -8.50 10.13 2.28
N LEU A 108 -8.96 10.31 1.04
CA LEU A 108 -8.07 10.62 -0.09
C LEU A 108 -7.33 11.96 0.07
N ARG A 109 -8.00 12.97 0.63
CA ARG A 109 -7.40 14.27 0.97
C ARG A 109 -6.30 14.09 2.02
N HIS A 110 -6.58 13.35 3.10
CA HIS A 110 -5.57 13.03 4.13
C HIS A 110 -4.40 12.24 3.56
N LEU A 111 -4.65 11.29 2.66
CA LEU A 111 -3.61 10.50 2.00
C LEU A 111 -2.70 11.39 1.15
N SER A 112 -3.27 12.27 0.33
CA SER A 112 -2.54 13.18 -0.55
C SER A 112 -1.69 14.19 0.24
N ASN A 113 -2.27 14.78 1.28
CA ASN A 113 -1.56 15.70 2.18
C ASN A 113 -0.39 14.98 2.87
N THR A 114 -0.64 13.79 3.41
CA THR A 114 0.40 13.00 4.09
C THR A 114 1.52 12.57 3.13
N TRP A 115 1.19 12.19 1.90
CA TRP A 115 2.19 11.86 0.88
C TRP A 115 3.08 13.07 0.57
N SER A 116 2.51 14.27 0.47
CA SER A 116 3.24 15.51 0.26
C SER A 116 4.13 15.89 1.46
N GLU A 117 3.60 15.78 2.69
CA GLU A 117 4.36 16.01 3.92
C GLU A 117 5.54 15.04 4.07
N MET A 118 5.38 13.80 3.62
CA MET A 118 6.45 12.79 3.57
C MET A 118 7.42 12.98 2.40
N ARG A 119 7.34 14.11 1.68
CA ARG A 119 8.16 14.43 0.50
C ARG A 119 8.01 13.41 -0.63
N GLN A 120 6.78 12.95 -0.84
CA GLN A 120 6.39 12.14 -1.99
C GLN A 120 7.24 10.86 -2.15
N PRO A 121 7.22 9.93 -1.17
CA PRO A 121 7.95 8.68 -1.26
C PRO A 121 7.61 7.93 -2.55
N ALA A 122 8.60 7.19 -3.07
CA ALA A 122 8.54 6.51 -4.36
C ALA A 122 7.81 5.17 -4.22
N LEU A 123 6.49 5.25 -3.97
CA LEU A 123 5.64 4.09 -3.72
C LEU A 123 5.77 3.06 -4.85
N GLY A 124 6.00 1.80 -4.50
CA GLY A 124 6.13 0.71 -5.46
C GLY A 124 7.45 0.71 -6.26
N ALA A 125 8.38 1.65 -6.02
CA ALA A 125 9.68 1.64 -6.71
C ALA A 125 10.51 0.39 -6.37
N ARG A 126 10.23 -0.26 -5.24
CA ARG A 126 10.88 -1.49 -4.82
C ARG A 126 10.04 -2.70 -5.21
N ALA A 127 10.67 -3.67 -5.86
CA ALA A 127 10.01 -4.89 -6.34
C ALA A 127 9.23 -5.67 -5.26
N ALA A 128 9.65 -5.60 -3.99
CA ALA A 128 8.93 -6.26 -2.89
C ALA A 128 7.61 -5.54 -2.57
N GLU A 129 7.62 -4.21 -2.51
CA GLU A 129 6.41 -3.41 -2.30
C GLU A 129 5.47 -3.50 -3.51
N GLN A 130 6.02 -3.39 -4.72
CA GLN A 130 5.27 -3.57 -5.96
C GLN A 130 4.53 -4.91 -5.98
N LEU A 131 5.20 -6.00 -5.59
CA LEU A 131 4.59 -7.33 -5.50
C LEU A 131 3.39 -7.35 -4.54
N VAL A 132 3.46 -6.68 -3.39
CA VAL A 132 2.33 -6.60 -2.44
C VAL A 132 1.18 -5.79 -3.04
N LEU A 133 1.49 -4.63 -3.61
CA LEU A 133 0.48 -3.76 -4.20
C LEU A 133 -0.19 -4.42 -5.41
N GLU A 134 0.54 -5.09 -6.29
CA GLU A 134 -0.05 -5.90 -7.38
C GLU A 134 -0.81 -7.11 -6.85
N GLY A 135 -0.34 -7.68 -5.74
CA GLY A 135 -1.00 -8.73 -4.98
C GLY A 135 -2.42 -8.37 -4.53
N LEU A 136 -2.69 -7.08 -4.34
CA LEU A 136 -3.97 -6.52 -3.87
C LEU A 136 -4.88 -6.01 -4.99
N ALA A 137 -4.42 -6.03 -6.24
CA ALA A 137 -5.28 -5.69 -7.37
C ALA A 137 -6.42 -6.71 -7.45
N ASP A 138 -7.66 -6.25 -7.33
CA ASP A 138 -8.83 -7.04 -7.65
C ASP A 138 -8.99 -7.10 -9.18
N GLU A 139 -9.67 -8.13 -9.70
CA GLU A 139 -9.98 -8.22 -11.12
C GLU A 139 -10.98 -7.13 -11.53
N GLY A 140 -10.54 -6.22 -12.42
CA GLY A 140 -11.39 -5.27 -13.14
C GLY A 140 -11.66 -3.94 -12.40
N ASP A 141 -11.77 -2.87 -13.19
CA ASP A 141 -12.16 -1.49 -12.84
C ASP A 141 -11.09 -0.50 -12.35
N GLU A 142 -9.81 -0.85 -12.20
CA GLU A 142 -8.79 0.17 -11.86
C GLU A 142 -8.67 1.21 -13.00
N PRO A 143 -8.98 2.51 -12.77
CA PRO A 143 -8.92 3.51 -13.82
C PRO A 143 -7.47 3.71 -14.31
N ALA A 144 -7.28 3.71 -15.64
CA ALA A 144 -5.95 3.84 -16.25
C ALA A 144 -5.26 5.17 -15.90
N GLN A 145 -6.05 6.21 -15.63
CA GLN A 145 -5.62 7.56 -15.33
C GLN A 145 -5.21 7.77 -13.87
N LEU A 146 -5.09 6.73 -13.05
CA LEU A 146 -4.61 6.88 -11.67
C LEU A 146 -3.08 6.99 -11.62
N SER A 147 -2.59 7.94 -10.82
CA SER A 147 -1.18 8.03 -10.45
C SER A 147 -0.77 6.85 -9.56
N THR A 148 0.51 6.71 -9.25
CA THR A 148 0.97 5.71 -8.27
C THR A 148 0.26 5.82 -6.92
N LEU A 149 0.08 7.04 -6.40
CA LEU A 149 -0.66 7.27 -5.17
C LEU A 149 -2.13 6.87 -5.31
N GLY A 150 -2.76 7.24 -6.44
CA GLY A 150 -4.14 6.85 -6.75
C GLY A 150 -4.32 5.35 -6.81
N ARG A 151 -3.38 4.61 -7.39
CA ARG A 151 -3.40 3.13 -7.46
C ARG A 151 -3.22 2.49 -6.09
N VAL A 152 -2.35 3.03 -5.25
CA VAL A 152 -2.25 2.57 -3.84
C VAL A 152 -3.60 2.75 -3.15
N ALA A 153 -4.18 3.95 -3.23
CA ALA A 153 -5.49 4.26 -2.66
C ALA A 153 -6.60 3.34 -3.19
N TRP A 154 -6.61 3.06 -4.49
CA TRP A 154 -7.57 2.16 -5.14
C TRP A 154 -7.54 0.74 -4.56
N ARG A 155 -6.34 0.25 -4.28
CA ARG A 155 -6.11 -1.14 -3.86
C ARG A 155 -6.28 -1.31 -2.36
N VAL A 156 -5.96 -0.31 -1.54
CA VAL A 156 -5.96 -0.45 -0.08
C VAL A 156 -7.10 0.30 0.62
N GLY A 157 -7.69 1.29 -0.04
CA GLY A 157 -8.53 2.30 0.61
C GLY A 157 -9.77 1.74 1.33
N PRO A 158 -10.29 2.51 2.30
CA PRO A 158 -11.54 2.19 3.00
C PRO A 158 -12.75 2.30 2.07
N PRO A 159 -13.97 1.94 2.54
CA PRO A 159 -15.21 2.12 1.78
C PRO A 159 -15.37 3.52 1.18
N GLY A 160 -15.97 3.61 -0.01
CA GLY A 160 -16.17 4.86 -0.74
C GLY A 160 -14.93 5.43 -1.46
N THR A 161 -13.73 4.87 -1.20
CA THR A 161 -12.49 5.34 -1.85
C THR A 161 -12.51 5.10 -3.36
N ARG A 162 -13.01 3.94 -3.80
CA ARG A 162 -13.06 3.59 -5.24
C ARG A 162 -14.02 4.49 -6.00
N GLU A 163 -15.19 4.75 -5.44
CA GLU A 163 -16.21 5.63 -6.01
C GLU A 163 -15.70 7.07 -6.14
N ALA A 164 -14.99 7.57 -5.12
CA ALA A 164 -14.32 8.86 -5.16
C ALA A 164 -13.22 8.90 -6.25
N LEU A 165 -12.37 7.87 -6.32
CA LEU A 165 -11.33 7.78 -7.35
C LEU A 165 -11.91 7.66 -8.77
N LYS A 166 -13.02 6.94 -8.97
CA LYS A 166 -13.71 6.88 -10.27
C LYS A 166 -14.15 8.28 -10.72
N ARG A 167 -14.72 9.09 -9.82
CA ARG A 167 -15.12 10.49 -10.12
C ARG A 167 -13.91 11.39 -10.42
N ILE A 168 -12.84 11.27 -9.64
CA ILE A 168 -11.58 12.01 -9.88
C ILE A 168 -10.98 11.63 -11.24
N ALA A 169 -10.91 10.33 -11.55
CA ALA A 169 -10.36 9.83 -12.81
C ALA A 169 -11.21 10.25 -14.03
N ALA A 170 -12.54 10.30 -13.88
CA ALA A 170 -13.45 10.78 -14.90
C ALA A 170 -13.42 12.31 -15.10
N GLY A 171 -12.73 13.06 -14.22
CA GLY A 171 -12.70 14.51 -14.26
C GLY A 171 -14.04 15.17 -13.95
N THR A 172 -14.95 14.46 -13.26
CA THR A 172 -16.29 14.98 -12.92
C THR A 172 -16.28 15.91 -11.71
N VAL A 173 -15.11 16.16 -11.12
CA VAL A 173 -14.92 17.02 -9.95
C VAL A 173 -13.90 18.08 -10.33
N GLU A 174 -14.15 19.35 -10.01
CA GLU A 174 -13.11 20.38 -10.09
C GLU A 174 -11.93 19.93 -9.23
N LEU A 175 -10.76 19.77 -9.85
CA LEU A 175 -9.59 19.22 -9.18
C LEU A 175 -8.98 20.28 -8.27
N GLU A 176 -9.41 20.26 -7.01
CA GLU A 176 -8.61 20.80 -5.91
C GLU A 176 -7.17 20.24 -5.97
N ASP A 177 -6.19 21.00 -5.48
CA ASP A 177 -4.77 20.64 -5.61
C ASP A 177 -4.42 19.25 -5.05
N TRP A 178 -5.09 18.83 -3.98
CA TRP A 178 -4.87 17.50 -3.38
C TRP A 178 -5.27 16.35 -4.33
N ALA A 179 -6.28 16.55 -5.18
CA ALA A 179 -6.80 15.51 -6.07
C ALA A 179 -5.88 15.28 -7.28
N LYS A 180 -5.11 16.31 -7.68
CA LYS A 180 -4.13 16.21 -8.78
C LYS A 180 -3.09 15.12 -8.53
N ALA A 181 -2.67 14.93 -7.27
CA ALA A 181 -1.71 13.90 -6.89
C ALA A 181 -2.22 12.46 -7.12
N LEU A 182 -3.54 12.26 -7.25
CA LEU A 182 -4.17 10.94 -7.41
C LEU A 182 -4.39 10.56 -8.88
N ARG A 183 -4.25 11.53 -9.80
CA ARG A 183 -4.44 11.33 -11.24
C ARG A 183 -3.08 11.40 -11.94
N ALA A 184 -2.87 10.52 -12.93
CA ALA A 184 -1.76 10.62 -13.85
C ALA A 184 -1.96 11.89 -14.70
N GLY A 185 -0.93 12.74 -14.73
CA GLY A 185 -0.91 13.95 -15.55
C GLY A 185 -1.01 13.68 -17.04
#